data_AF-A0A945G5X3-F1
#
_entry.id   AF-A0A945G5X3-F1
#
_cell.length_a   1.000
_cell.length_b   1.000
_cell.length_c   1.000
_cell.angle_alpha   90.00
_cell.angle_beta   90.00
_cell.angle_gamma   90.00
#
_symmetry.space_group_name_H-M   'P 1'
#
loop_
_entity.id
_entity.type
_entity.pdbx_description
1 polymer ?
#
loop_
_entity_poly.entity_id
_entity_poly.type
_entity_poly.pdbx_seq_one_letter_code
_entity_poly.pdbx_strand_id
1 'polypeptide(L)'
;WKLIITGPNIAGGEWQTAKHQRFLFRIDRDPNETTDLLSRHPEVADRLAGKLVTHRKLRPPGGVGVYNAGRKKFKAPADWIVR
;
A
#
# COMPACT_ATOMS: atom_id res chain seq x y z
N TRP A 1 -6.91 0.40 -15.46
CA TRP A 1 -7.40 0.05 -14.11
C TRP A 1 -6.33 0.33 -13.07
N LYS A 2 -6.71 0.94 -11.96
CA LYS A 2 -5.84 1.21 -10.80
C LYS A 2 -6.58 0.78 -9.54
N LEU A 3 -5.98 -0.11 -8.76
CA LEU A 3 -6.47 -0.50 -7.43
C LEU A 3 -5.61 0.20 -6.38
N ILE A 4 -6.25 0.91 -5.46
CA ILE A 4 -5.61 1.53 -4.30
C ILE A 4 -6.05 0.77 -3.06
N ILE A 5 -5.08 0.35 -2.24
CA ILE A 5 -5.31 -0.27 -0.94
C ILE A 5 -4.44 0.48 0.08
N THR A 6 -5.10 1.15 1.02
CA THR A 6 -4.45 1.86 2.13
C THR A 6 -4.76 1.13 3.43
N GLY A 7 -3.73 0.75 4.18
CA GLY A 7 -3.90 0.04 5.45
C GLY A 7 -2.70 -0.82 5.83
N PRO A 8 -2.89 -1.79 6.75
CA PRO A 8 -1.86 -2.73 7.17
C PRO A 8 -1.24 -3.54 6.02
N ASN A 9 -0.07 -4.13 6.27
CA ASN A 9 0.66 -4.94 5.29
C ASN A 9 -0.19 -6.10 4.76
N ILE A 10 -0.31 -6.18 3.43
CA ILE A 10 -1.13 -7.19 2.74
C ILE A 10 -0.35 -8.43 2.30
N ALA A 11 0.92 -8.59 2.72
CA ALA A 11 1.73 -9.75 2.31
C ALA A 11 1.09 -11.11 2.67
N GLY A 12 0.26 -11.14 3.73
CA GLY A 12 -0.52 -12.32 4.14
C GLY A 12 -1.75 -12.59 3.26
N GLY A 13 -2.08 -11.68 2.35
CA GLY A 13 -3.25 -11.78 1.48
C GLY A 13 -4.49 -11.08 2.03
N GLU A 14 -4.46 -10.57 3.26
CA GLU A 14 -5.57 -9.80 3.82
C GLU A 14 -5.52 -8.36 3.33
N TRP A 15 -6.45 -8.00 2.44
CA TRP A 15 -6.59 -6.64 1.93
C TRP A 15 -8.03 -6.11 1.99
N GLN A 16 -9.01 -6.95 2.34
CA GLN A 16 -10.44 -6.62 2.38
C GLN A 16 -10.96 -6.35 3.81
N THR A 17 -10.07 -6.17 4.79
CA THR A 17 -10.49 -5.99 6.20
C THR A 17 -11.03 -4.59 6.46
N ALA A 18 -11.71 -4.39 7.59
CA ALA A 18 -12.15 -3.06 8.04
C ALA A 18 -11.00 -2.06 8.25
N LYS A 19 -9.75 -2.53 8.33
CA LYS A 19 -8.54 -1.69 8.43
C LYS A 19 -8.01 -1.23 7.07
N HIS A 20 -8.62 -1.67 5.97
CA HIS A 20 -8.21 -1.35 4.62
C HIS A 20 -9.23 -0.47 3.92
N GLN A 21 -8.80 0.74 3.56
CA GLN A 21 -9.53 1.57 2.62
C GLN A 21 -9.14 1.15 1.20
N ARG A 22 -10.13 1.01 0.33
CA ARG A 22 -9.96 0.43 -1.01
C ARG A 22 -10.72 1.23 -2.03
N PHE A 23 -10.11 1.42 -3.20
CA PHE A 23 -10.74 2.07 -4.34
C PHE A 23 -10.28 1.44 -5.65
N LEU A 24 -11.17 1.35 -6.63
CA LEU A 24 -10.86 0.86 -7.96
C LEU A 24 -11.28 1.87 -9.03
N PHE A 25 -10.34 2.28 -9.87
CA PHE A 25 -10.57 3.30 -10.89
C PHE A 25 -10.24 2.81 -12.31
N ARG A 26 -10.97 3.34 -13.29
CA ARG A 26 -10.64 3.26 -14.72
C ARG A 26 -9.75 4.41 -15.12
N ILE A 27 -8.47 4.38 -14.74
CA ILE A 27 -7.53 5.49 -15.03
C ILE A 27 -7.43 5.85 -16.52
N ASP A 28 -7.77 4.93 -17.42
CA ASP A 28 -7.85 5.14 -18.87
C ASP A 28 -9.02 6.03 -19.31
N ARG A 29 -10.06 6.17 -18.48
CA ARG A 29 -11.30 6.93 -18.77
C ARG A 29 -11.61 8.00 -17.73
N ASP A 30 -11.14 7.79 -16.51
CA ASP A 30 -11.26 8.65 -15.34
C ASP A 30 -9.85 8.86 -14.76
N PRO A 31 -9.00 9.65 -15.43
CA PRO A 31 -7.62 9.89 -15.01
C PRO A 31 -7.53 10.63 -13.67
N ASN A 32 -8.61 11.31 -13.26
CA ASN A 32 -8.70 12.06 -12.02
C ASN A 32 -9.26 11.25 -10.85
N GLU A 33 -9.53 9.95 -11.02
CA GLU A 33 -9.93 9.03 -9.95
C GLU A 33 -11.20 9.50 -9.21
N THR A 34 -12.16 10.02 -9.96
CA THR A 34 -13.40 10.63 -9.44
C THR A 34 -14.50 9.61 -9.14
N THR A 35 -14.50 8.47 -9.83
CA THR A 35 -15.56 7.46 -9.71
C THR A 35 -15.00 6.13 -9.21
N ASP A 36 -15.27 5.79 -7.95
CA ASP A 36 -14.95 4.48 -7.42
C ASP A 36 -15.85 3.39 -8.03
N LEU A 37 -15.22 2.35 -8.54
CA LEU A 37 -15.84 1.23 -9.22
C LEU A 37 -15.66 -0.10 -8.48
N LEU A 38 -15.14 -0.08 -7.25
CA LEU A 38 -14.79 -1.28 -6.50
C LEU A 38 -15.97 -2.25 -6.35
N SER A 39 -17.15 -1.75 -5.99
CA SER A 39 -18.36 -2.58 -5.81
C SER A 39 -18.94 -3.11 -7.11
N ARG A 40 -18.63 -2.48 -8.24
CA ARG A 40 -19.16 -2.86 -9.58
C ARG A 40 -18.26 -3.87 -10.29
N HIS A 41 -16.98 -3.92 -9.93
CA HIS A 41 -15.98 -4.78 -10.57
C HIS A 41 -15.06 -5.46 -9.55
N PRO A 42 -15.62 -6.24 -8.59
CA PRO A 42 -14.83 -6.93 -7.57
C PRO A 42 -13.80 -7.90 -8.17
N GLU A 43 -14.12 -8.54 -9.29
CA GLU A 43 -13.25 -9.48 -10.00
C GLU A 43 -11.95 -8.81 -10.52
N VAL A 44 -12.05 -7.54 -10.91
CA VAL A 44 -10.88 -6.76 -11.33
C VAL A 44 -10.02 -6.42 -10.12
N ALA A 45 -10.65 -6.05 -9.01
CA ALA A 45 -9.96 -5.77 -7.76
C ALA A 45 -9.22 -7.02 -7.24
N ASP A 46 -9.85 -8.20 -7.24
CA ASP A 46 -9.22 -9.45 -6.82
C ASP A 46 -7.98 -9.78 -7.65
N ARG A 47 -8.08 -9.66 -8.98
CA ARG A 47 -6.94 -9.91 -9.88
C ARG A 47 -5.79 -8.94 -9.64
N LEU A 48 -6.07 -7.65 -9.43
CA LEU A 48 -5.04 -6.64 -9.15
C LEU A 48 -4.44 -6.83 -7.75
N ALA A 49 -5.25 -7.17 -6.76
CA ALA A 49 -4.81 -7.46 -5.39
C ALA A 49 -3.87 -8.67 -5.39
N GLY A 50 -4.16 -9.73 -6.14
CA GLY A 50 -3.26 -10.87 -6.30
C GLY A 50 -1.85 -10.48 -6.77
N LYS A 51 -1.77 -9.58 -7.77
CA LYS A 51 -0.48 -9.03 -8.22
C LYS A 51 0.22 -8.23 -7.13
N LEU A 52 -0.53 -7.39 -6.40
CA LEU A 52 0.01 -6.54 -5.34
C LEU A 52 0.52 -7.36 -4.14
N VAL A 53 -0.19 -8.42 -3.75
CA VAL A 53 0.21 -9.36 -2.69
C VAL A 53 1.50 -10.09 -3.10
N THR A 54 1.58 -10.60 -4.33
CA THR A 54 2.79 -11.23 -4.87
C THR A 54 3.97 -10.27 -4.83
N HIS A 55 3.78 -9.03 -5.32
CA HIS A 55 4.82 -8.01 -5.27
C HIS A 55 5.26 -7.71 -3.83
N ARG A 56 4.32 -7.66 -2.88
CA ARG A 56 4.62 -7.37 -1.48
C ARG A 56 5.45 -8.47 -0.80
N LYS A 57 5.25 -9.74 -1.20
CA LYS A 57 6.02 -10.90 -0.72
C LYS A 57 7.48 -10.88 -1.18
N LEU A 58 7.82 -10.16 -2.25
CA LEU A 58 9.20 -10.03 -2.74
C LEU A 58 10.11 -9.24 -1.80
N ARG A 59 9.56 -8.54 -0.80
CA ARG A 59 10.39 -7.75 0.12
C ARG A 59 11.25 -8.70 0.97
N PRO A 60 12.59 -8.59 0.90
CA PRO A 60 13.47 -9.48 1.64
C PRO A 60 13.34 -9.27 3.16
N PRO A 61 13.65 -10.31 3.97
CA PRO A 61 13.88 -10.14 5.40
C PRO A 61 14.96 -9.07 5.63
N GLY A 62 14.69 -8.09 6.49
CA GLY A 62 15.62 -6.97 6.74
C GLY A 62 15.58 -5.84 5.72
N GLY A 63 14.67 -5.87 4.73
CA GLY A 63 14.42 -4.72 3.85
C GLY A 63 13.95 -3.49 4.64
N VAL A 64 13.94 -2.32 3.97
CA VAL A 64 13.56 -1.04 4.58
C VAL A 64 12.23 -1.19 5.33
N GLY A 65 12.28 -0.86 6.62
CA GLY A 65 11.13 -0.94 7.52
C GLY A 65 10.01 0.02 7.12
N VAL A 66 8.89 -0.07 7.83
CA VAL A 66 7.84 0.97 7.70
C VAL A 66 8.41 2.34 8.05
N TYR A 67 7.83 3.40 7.50
CA TYR A 67 8.20 4.76 7.86
C TYR A 67 8.17 4.95 9.40
N ASN A 68 9.17 5.66 9.94
CA ASN A 68 9.46 5.79 11.38
C ASN A 68 9.88 4.52 12.13
N ALA A 69 10.06 3.37 11.48
CA ALA A 69 10.66 2.20 12.12
C ALA A 69 12.06 2.55 12.67
N GLY A 70 12.26 2.36 13.97
CA GLY A 70 13.53 2.66 14.63
C GLY A 70 13.69 4.09 15.16
N ARG A 71 12.76 5.03 14.86
CA ARG A 71 12.86 6.43 15.32
C ARG A 71 13.05 6.56 16.83
N LYS A 72 12.35 5.76 17.63
CA LYS A 72 12.45 5.80 19.11
C LYS A 72 13.84 5.44 19.64
N LYS A 73 14.62 4.64 18.90
CA LYS A 73 15.97 4.20 19.29
C LYS A 73 17.08 4.92 18.51
N PHE A 74 16.70 5.82 17.60
CA PHE A 74 17.65 6.55 16.80
C PHE A 74 18.40 7.56 17.67
N LYS A 75 19.73 7.56 17.58
CA LYS A 75 20.59 8.58 18.18
C LYS A 75 21.27 9.32 17.04
N ALA A 76 21.02 10.64 16.96
CA ALA A 76 21.70 11.48 16.00
C ALA A 76 23.20 11.54 16.34
N PRO A 77 24.11 11.58 15.35
CA PRO A 77 25.51 11.94 15.57
C PRO A 77 25.62 13.30 16.26
N ALA A 78 26.63 13.45 17.13
CA ALA A 78 26.80 14.63 17.98
C ALA A 78 27.04 15.93 17.19
N ASP A 79 27.58 15.81 15.98
CA ASP A 79 27.93 16.88 15.04
C ASP A 79 26.82 17.23 14.06
N TRP A 80 25.66 16.57 14.14
CA TRP A 80 24.53 16.87 13.26
C TRP A 80 23.87 18.20 13.65
N ILE A 81 24.19 19.26 12.91
CA ILE A 81 23.54 20.56 13.04
C ILE A 81 22.22 20.54 12.27
N VAL A 82 21.09 20.61 12.98
CA VAL A 82 19.79 20.93 12.38
C VAL A 82 19.67 22.45 12.38
N ARG A 83 19.64 23.08 11.20
CA ARG A 83 19.34 24.51 11.04
C ARG A 83 17.89 24.70 10.61
#